data_AF-A0A511HC96-F1
#
_entry.id   AF-A0A511HC96-F1
#
_cell.length_a   1.000
_cell.length_b   1.000
_cell.length_c   1.000
_cell.angle_alpha   90.00
_cell.angle_beta   90.00
_cell.angle_gamma   90.00
#
_symmetry.space_group_name_H-M   'P 1'
#
loop_
_entity.id
_entity.type
_entity.pdbx_description
1 polymer ?
#
loop_
_entity_poly.entity_id
_entity_poly.type
_entity_poly.pdbx_seq_one_letter_code
_entity_poly.pdbx_strand_id
1 'polypeptide(L)'
;MRTVDEWKAALRAALKEAMRSRSSQASAVLRELLAAIDNAEAPDMRVAPTAVGEVFAGSAGGVGHGEVPRLALTPEAVQAVIDRELQERRDAVALYEKLGKQDEASAVKAQLDVLLAL
;
A
#
# COMPACT_ATOMS: atom_id res chain seq x y z
N MET A 1 -1.69 12.31 -17.43
CA MET A 1 -2.17 11.37 -16.39
C MET A 1 -1.57 10.02 -16.72
N ARG A 2 -0.90 9.37 -15.76
CA ARG A 2 -0.40 8.02 -15.98
C ARG A 2 -1.58 7.07 -16.13
N THR A 3 -1.55 6.15 -17.09
CA THR A 3 -2.52 5.05 -17.15
C THR A 3 -2.27 4.06 -16.02
N VAL A 4 -3.22 3.15 -15.79
CA VAL A 4 -3.04 2.07 -14.80
C VAL A 4 -1.83 1.20 -15.12
N ASP A 5 -1.63 0.87 -16.40
CA ASP A 5 -0.46 0.12 -16.84
C ASP A 5 0.86 0.86 -16.59
N GLU A 6 0.89 2.19 -16.80
CA GLU A 6 2.07 3.01 -16.50
C GLU A 6 2.36 3.06 -14.99
N TRP A 7 1.33 3.11 -14.14
CA TRP A 7 1.47 2.99 -12.69
C TRP A 7 2.01 1.63 -12.27
N LYS A 8 1.47 0.54 -12.83
CA LYS A 8 1.95 -0.83 -12.55
C LYS A 8 3.38 -1.04 -13.03
N ALA A 9 3.75 -0.45 -14.17
CA ALA A 9 5.12 -0.48 -14.66
C ALA A 9 6.08 0.25 -13.70
N ALA A 10 5.71 1.43 -13.22
CA ALA A 10 6.49 2.20 -12.24
C ALA A 10 6.66 1.42 -10.92
N LEU A 11 5.57 0.85 -10.39
CA LEU A 11 5.60 0.03 -9.17
C LEU A 11 6.49 -1.20 -9.31
N ARG A 12 6.42 -1.90 -10.45
CA ARG A 12 7.29 -3.06 -10.73
C ARG A 12 8.75 -2.65 -10.86
N ALA A 13 9.04 -1.50 -11.47
CA ALA A 13 10.41 -0.97 -11.57
C ALA A 13 10.97 -0.61 -10.18
N ALA A 14 10.18 0.10 -9.36
CA ALA A 14 10.54 0.41 -7.98
C ALA A 14 10.75 -0.87 -7.14
N LEU A 15 9.91 -1.90 -7.33
CA LEU A 15 10.04 -3.18 -6.62
C LEU A 15 11.36 -3.86 -6.98
N LYS A 16 11.74 -3.83 -8.26
CA LYS A 16 13.01 -4.37 -8.72
C LYS A 16 14.20 -3.67 -8.08
N GLU A 17 14.14 -2.34 -7.94
CA GLU A 17 15.19 -1.57 -7.26
C GLU A 17 15.22 -1.83 -5.75
N ALA A 18 14.07 -1.94 -5.10
CA ALA A 18 13.97 -2.33 -3.70
C ALA A 18 14.57 -3.72 -3.44
N MET A 19 14.34 -4.68 -4.34
CA MET A 19 14.95 -6.01 -4.27
C MET A 19 16.47 -5.96 -4.47
N ARG A 20 16.95 -5.13 -5.41
CA ARG A 20 18.38 -4.94 -5.69
C ARG A 20 19.12 -4.30 -4.51
N SER A 21 18.50 -3.33 -3.85
CA SER A 21 19.00 -2.70 -2.62
C SER A 21 18.79 -3.56 -1.36
N ARG A 22 18.20 -4.76 -1.49
CA ARG A 22 17.82 -5.65 -0.37
C ARG A 22 16.95 -4.97 0.69
N SER A 23 16.18 -3.96 0.29
CA SER A 23 15.22 -3.31 1.17
C SER A 23 13.96 -4.17 1.28
N SER A 24 13.95 -5.07 2.27
CA SER A 24 12.82 -5.97 2.53
C SER A 24 11.53 -5.20 2.78
N GLN A 25 11.62 -4.12 3.55
CA GLN A 25 10.50 -3.25 3.88
C GLN A 25 9.93 -2.53 2.64
N ALA A 26 10.77 -1.91 1.81
CA ALA A 26 10.32 -1.28 0.57
C ALA A 26 9.68 -2.33 -0.38
N SER A 27 10.27 -3.52 -0.45
CA SER A 27 9.74 -4.60 -1.28
C SER A 27 8.39 -5.14 -0.79
N ALA A 28 8.10 -5.07 0.51
CA ALA A 28 6.81 -5.47 1.07
C ALA A 28 5.72 -4.45 0.69
N VAL A 29 5.98 -3.16 0.94
CA VAL A 29 5.06 -2.07 0.61
C VAL A 29 4.72 -2.04 -0.88
N LEU A 30 5.71 -2.17 -1.75
CA LEU A 30 5.49 -2.14 -3.20
C LEU A 30 4.69 -3.36 -3.70
N ARG A 31 4.85 -4.53 -3.07
CA ARG A 31 4.04 -5.71 -3.39
C ARG A 31 2.61 -5.56 -2.89
N GLU A 32 2.42 -4.99 -1.71
CA GLU A 32 1.11 -4.72 -1.13
C GLU A 32 0.32 -3.73 -1.99
N LEU A 33 0.96 -2.64 -2.44
CA LEU A 33 0.34 -1.67 -3.33
C LEU A 33 -0.04 -2.27 -4.69
N LEU A 34 0.84 -3.11 -5.26
CA LEU A 34 0.56 -3.82 -6.51
C LEU A 34 -0.62 -4.79 -6.34
N ALA A 35 -0.67 -5.51 -5.21
CA ALA A 35 -1.79 -6.40 -4.89
C ALA A 35 -3.09 -5.64 -4.65
N ALA A 36 -3.06 -4.45 -4.04
CA ALA A 36 -4.25 -3.61 -3.87
C ALA A 36 -4.81 -3.14 -5.22
N ILE A 37 -3.94 -2.76 -6.16
CA ILE A 37 -4.34 -2.39 -7.53
C ILE A 37 -4.88 -3.61 -8.29
N ASP A 38 -4.18 -4.75 -8.24
CA ASP A 38 -4.62 -5.98 -8.89
C ASP A 38 -5.96 -6.49 -8.31
N ASN A 39 -6.18 -6.39 -6.99
CA ASN A 39 -7.45 -6.73 -6.35
C ASN A 39 -8.58 -5.78 -6.75
N ALA A 40 -8.27 -4.50 -6.99
CA ALA A 40 -9.26 -3.53 -7.45
C ALA A 40 -9.60 -3.70 -8.94
N GLU A 41 -8.73 -4.34 -9.72
CA GLU A 41 -9.00 -4.79 -11.10
C GLU A 41 -9.73 -6.15 -11.15
N ALA A 42 -9.53 -7.01 -10.16
CA ALA A 42 -10.11 -8.34 -10.13
C ALA A 42 -11.60 -8.33 -9.75
N PRO A 43 -12.45 -9.16 -10.38
CA PRO A 43 -13.74 -9.51 -9.81
C PRO A 43 -13.50 -10.20 -8.46
N ASP A 44 -14.09 -9.69 -7.39
CA ASP A 44 -13.91 -10.12 -5.99
C ASP A 44 -13.87 -11.66 -5.84
N MET A 45 -12.66 -12.22 -5.92
CA MET A 45 -12.34 -13.60 -5.57
C MET A 45 -11.37 -13.52 -4.43
N ARG A 46 -11.91 -13.22 -3.24
CA ARG A 46 -11.21 -13.33 -1.97
C ARG A 46 -10.59 -14.72 -1.83
N VAL A 47 -9.29 -14.83 -2.11
CA VAL A 47 -8.46 -15.89 -1.56
C VAL A 47 -7.12 -15.25 -1.17
N ALA A 48 -7.05 -14.84 0.09
CA ALA A 48 -5.82 -14.41 0.73
C ALA A 48 -4.81 -15.57 0.80
N PRO A 49 -3.50 -15.32 0.64
CA PRO A 49 -2.50 -16.24 1.15
C PRO A 49 -2.28 -15.94 2.64
N THR A 50 -2.74 -16.87 3.47
CA THR A 50 -2.36 -17.03 4.87
C THR A 50 -0.87 -17.30 5.01
N ALA A 51 -0.15 -16.40 5.69
CA ALA A 51 1.05 -16.62 6.50
C ALA A 51 1.33 -15.27 7.18
N VAL A 52 1.34 -15.08 8.49
CA VAL A 52 1.94 -15.85 9.60
C VAL A 52 1.12 -15.53 10.85
N GLY A 53 0.96 -16.50 11.75
CA GLY A 53 0.03 -16.41 12.88
C GLY A 53 0.30 -15.27 13.87
N GLU A 54 -0.78 -14.69 14.37
CA GLU A 54 -1.11 -14.58 15.79
C GLU A 54 -2.55 -14.08 15.91
N VAL A 55 -3.25 -14.61 16.91
CA VAL A 55 -4.68 -14.43 17.13
C VAL A 55 -4.94 -13.00 17.60
N PHE A 56 -5.68 -12.21 16.81
CA PHE A 56 -6.40 -11.05 17.33
C PHE A 56 -7.87 -11.12 16.92
N ALA A 57 -8.67 -11.58 17.88
CA ALA A 57 -10.11 -11.42 17.85
C ALA A 57 -10.46 -9.99 18.28
N GLY A 58 -11.32 -9.34 17.49
CA GLY A 58 -12.17 -8.25 17.95
C GLY A 58 -11.68 -6.86 17.60
N SER A 59 -12.30 -6.27 16.57
CA SER A 59 -12.92 -4.94 16.68
C SER A 59 -13.95 -4.76 15.58
N ALA A 60 -15.19 -4.56 16.02
CA ALA A 60 -16.35 -4.33 15.21
C ALA A 60 -16.36 -2.92 14.60
N GLY A 61 -17.02 -2.80 13.45
CA GLY A 61 -17.91 -1.67 13.16
C GLY A 61 -17.28 -0.37 12.65
N GLY A 62 -17.49 -0.12 11.36
CA GLY A 62 -17.28 1.16 10.68
C GLY A 62 -17.26 0.94 9.17
N VAL A 63 -18.35 0.47 8.56
CA VAL A 63 -19.37 1.30 7.87
C VAL A 63 -18.74 2.32 6.93
N GLY A 64 -18.78 2.01 5.63
CA GLY A 64 -18.84 3.04 4.59
C GLY A 64 -18.17 2.65 3.28
N HIS A 65 -19.01 2.54 2.25
CA HIS A 65 -18.67 2.74 0.83
C HIS A 65 -17.94 1.56 0.18
N GLY A 66 -18.63 0.68 -0.54
CA GLY A 66 -19.77 0.91 -1.41
C GLY A 66 -19.49 0.06 -2.63
N GLU A 67 -20.52 -0.55 -3.19
CA GLU A 67 -20.45 -1.34 -4.41
C GLU A 67 -19.52 -0.67 -5.43
N VAL A 68 -18.33 -1.23 -5.64
CA VAL A 68 -17.49 -0.87 -6.79
C VAL A 68 -17.93 -1.85 -7.88
N PRO A 69 -18.72 -1.41 -8.87
CA PRO A 69 -18.98 -2.22 -10.04
C PRO A 69 -17.63 -2.53 -10.69
N ARG A 70 -17.54 -3.57 -11.51
CA ARG A 70 -16.37 -3.91 -12.34
C ARG A 70 -16.00 -2.78 -13.33
N LEU A 71 -15.77 -1.56 -12.87
CA LEU A 71 -15.19 -0.49 -13.64
C LEU A 71 -13.71 -0.77 -13.70
N ALA A 72 -13.20 -0.95 -14.92
CA ALA A 72 -11.78 -0.80 -15.21
C ALA A 72 -11.24 0.32 -14.32
N LEU A 73 -10.33 -0.03 -13.40
CA LEU A 73 -9.80 0.88 -12.41
C LEU A 73 -9.37 2.14 -13.16
N THR A 74 -9.96 3.30 -12.85
CA THR A 74 -9.59 4.50 -13.59
C THR A 74 -8.23 4.97 -13.07
N PRO A 75 -7.42 5.64 -13.89
CA PRO A 75 -6.17 6.26 -13.45
C PRO A 75 -6.30 7.07 -12.15
N GLU A 76 -7.45 7.73 -11.97
CA GLU A 76 -7.77 8.55 -10.80
C GLU A 76 -8.00 7.67 -9.55
N ALA A 77 -8.59 6.49 -9.71
CA ALA A 77 -8.75 5.54 -8.61
C ALA A 77 -7.40 4.99 -8.13
N VAL A 78 -6.46 4.72 -9.05
CA VAL A 78 -5.08 4.34 -8.67
C VAL A 78 -4.40 5.47 -7.91
N GLN A 79 -4.51 6.70 -8.40
CA GLN A 79 -3.96 7.87 -7.71
C GLN A 79 -4.55 8.03 -6.30
N ALA A 80 -5.87 7.88 -6.15
CA ALA A 80 -6.53 7.96 -4.86
C ALA A 80 -6.05 6.89 -3.86
N VAL A 81 -5.77 5.67 -4.33
CA VAL A 81 -5.18 4.60 -3.50
C VAL A 81 -3.77 4.99 -3.03
N ILE A 82 -2.94 5.50 -3.94
CA ILE A 82 -1.57 5.93 -3.62
C ILE A 82 -1.60 7.11 -2.63
N ASP A 83 -2.47 8.09 -2.85
CA ASP A 83 -2.63 9.26 -1.99
C ASP A 83 -3.10 8.86 -0.58
N ARG A 84 -4.02 7.90 -0.48
CA ARG A 84 -4.45 7.34 0.81
C ARG A 84 -3.29 6.68 1.54
N GLU A 85 -2.51 5.84 0.84
CA GLU A 85 -1.37 5.14 1.44
C GLU A 85 -0.29 6.11 1.95
N LEU A 86 -0.05 7.21 1.21
CA LEU A 86 0.82 8.30 1.60
C LEU A 86 0.34 9.00 2.87
N GLN A 87 -0.96 9.27 2.98
CA GLN A 87 -1.54 9.91 4.18
C GLN A 87 -1.45 8.98 5.39
N GLU A 88 -1.83 7.71 5.25
CA GLU A 88 -1.77 6.73 6.34
C GLU A 88 -0.34 6.58 6.90
N ARG A 89 0.68 6.58 6.04
CA ARG A 89 2.09 6.53 6.49
C ARG A 89 2.55 7.82 7.14
N ARG A 90 2.11 8.98 6.66
CA ARG A 90 2.40 10.27 7.32
C ARG A 90 1.81 10.31 8.71
N ASP A 91 0.58 9.86 8.87
CA ASP A 91 -0.08 9.78 10.17
C ASP A 91 0.63 8.79 11.10
N ALA A 92 1.06 7.63 10.59
CA ALA A 92 1.84 6.66 11.34
C ALA A 92 3.20 7.22 11.80
N VAL A 93 3.91 7.96 10.93
CA VAL A 93 5.16 8.65 11.32
C VAL A 93 4.90 9.64 12.45
N ALA A 94 3.90 10.51 12.29
CA ALA A 94 3.56 11.50 13.31
C ALA A 94 3.17 10.85 14.65
N LEU A 95 2.49 9.68 14.60
CA LEU A 95 2.16 8.90 15.77
C LEU A 95 3.41 8.29 16.43
N TYR A 96 4.30 7.67 15.67
CA TYR A 96 5.53 7.09 16.21
C TYR A 96 6.47 8.14 16.79
N GLU A 97 6.58 9.32 16.15
CA GLU A 97 7.33 10.44 16.70
C GLU A 97 6.77 10.91 18.04
N LYS A 98 5.44 11.04 18.16
CA LYS A 98 4.77 11.38 19.43
C LYS A 98 4.99 10.33 20.52
N LEU A 99 5.08 9.05 20.15
CA LEU A 99 5.32 7.94 21.06
C LEU A 99 6.82 7.75 21.41
N GLY A 100 7.71 8.59 20.86
CA GLY A 100 9.17 8.47 21.07
C GLY A 100 9.82 7.28 20.34
N LYS A 101 9.09 6.64 19.43
CA LYS A 101 9.48 5.47 18.64
C LYS A 101 10.24 5.89 17.38
N GLN A 102 11.44 6.43 17.56
CA GLN A 102 12.25 7.02 16.50
C GLN A 102 12.67 5.98 15.42
N ASP A 103 12.92 4.74 15.83
CA ASP A 103 13.31 3.67 14.91
C ASP A 103 12.15 3.27 14.00
N GLU A 104 10.94 3.06 14.55
CA GLU A 104 9.74 2.78 13.76
C GLU A 104 9.35 3.98 12.88
N ALA A 105 9.45 5.21 13.40
CA ALA A 105 9.21 6.42 12.61
C ALA A 105 10.16 6.51 11.42
N SER A 106 11.44 6.20 11.62
CA SER A 106 12.45 6.19 10.54
C SER A 106 12.16 5.10 9.50
N ALA A 107 11.71 3.93 9.95
CA ALA A 107 11.32 2.84 9.07
C ALA A 107 10.10 3.21 8.21
N VAL A 108 9.08 3.87 8.77
CA VAL A 108 7.92 4.34 7.99
C VAL A 108 8.28 5.53 7.09
N LYS A 109 9.20 6.42 7.52
CA LYS A 109 9.74 7.48 6.64
C LYS A 109 10.43 6.90 5.41
N ALA A 110 11.22 5.83 5.56
CA ALA A 110 11.82 5.15 4.41
C ALA A 110 10.77 4.57 3.46
N GLN A 111 9.61 4.11 3.97
CA GLN A 111 8.49 3.68 3.12
C GLN A 111 7.83 4.86 2.39
N LEU A 112 7.69 6.01 3.05
CA LEU A 112 7.19 7.24 2.42
C LEU A 112 8.09 7.70 1.28
N ASP A 113 9.40 7.71 1.48
CA ASP A 113 10.36 8.12 0.45
C ASP A 113 10.27 7.22 -0.79
N VAL A 114 10.04 5.91 -0.59
CA VAL A 114 9.82 4.96 -1.68
C VAL A 114 8.53 5.27 -2.44
N LEU A 115 7.45 5.61 -1.73
CA LEU A 115 6.17 5.96 -2.37
C LEU A 115 6.22 7.32 -3.09
N LEU A 116 6.96 8.29 -2.55
CA LEU A 116 7.15 9.62 -3.15
C LEU A 116 8.06 9.59 -4.38
N ALA A 117 8.89 8.56 -4.53
CA ALA A 117 9.80 8.40 -5.66
C ALA A 117 9.15 7.73 -6.89
N LEU A 118 7.87 7.32 -6.81
CA LEU A 118 7.11 6.70 -7.91
C LEU A 118 6.65 7.72 -8.95
#